data_AF-A0A7Y8IPX3-F1
#
_entry.id   AF-A0A7Y8IPX3-F1
#
_cell.length_a   1.000
_cell.length_b   1.000
_cell.length_c   1.000
_cell.angle_alpha   90.00
_cell.angle_beta   90.00
_cell.angle_gamma   90.00
#
_symmetry.space_group_name_H-M   'P 1'
#
loop_
_entity.id
_entity.type
_entity.pdbx_description
1 polymer ?
#
loop_
_entity_poly.entity_id
_entity_poly.type
_entity_poly.pdbx_seq_one_letter_code
_entity_poly.pdbx_strand_id
1 'polypeptide(L)'
;MKSCQEISQLLGRFVALELAPDAEAEVRAHLAACSHCRARLDEAEPIVGMALRLAEVPVASDPGFVDGVLAGVHQRRVEQQLRRRFRSWAAAAAGLLLVVGGYLALRSGGGGVEPLGSQVAASEEAPFVEVEGEGVTVYQFAPASDEAVAVAMIIDPGLAL
;
A
#
# COMPACT_ATOMS: atom_id res chain seq x y z
N MET A 1 -33.17 -11.18 -19.54
CA MET A 1 -31.79 -11.03 -20.03
C MET A 1 -31.75 -9.77 -20.88
N LYS A 2 -30.82 -8.85 -20.62
CA LYS A 2 -30.66 -7.63 -21.42
C LYS A 2 -30.27 -7.99 -22.85
N SER A 3 -30.77 -7.23 -23.81
CA SER A 3 -30.44 -7.36 -25.22
C SER A 3 -28.98 -6.97 -25.49
N CYS A 4 -28.41 -7.44 -26.60
CA CYS A 4 -27.05 -7.07 -27.00
C CYS A 4 -26.89 -5.55 -27.17
N GLN A 5 -27.95 -4.85 -27.59
CA GLN A 5 -27.94 -3.40 -27.76
C GLN A 5 -27.78 -2.68 -26.42
N GLU A 6 -28.55 -3.08 -25.40
CA GLU A 6 -28.44 -2.50 -24.05
C GLU A 6 -27.06 -2.76 -23.45
N ILE A 7 -26.53 -3.96 -23.59
CA ILE A 7 -25.19 -4.31 -23.11
C ILE A 7 -24.11 -3.49 -23.81
N SER A 8 -24.22 -3.26 -25.12
CA SER A 8 -23.26 -2.45 -25.88
C SER A 8 -23.16 -1.00 -25.38
N GLN A 9 -24.26 -0.44 -24.87
CA GLN A 9 -24.27 0.91 -24.28
C GLN A 9 -23.64 0.94 -22.88
N LEU A 10 -23.67 -0.19 -22.17
CA LEU A 10 -23.10 -0.33 -20.83
C LEU A 10 -21.61 -0.67 -20.85
N LEU A 11 -21.08 -1.19 -21.96
CA LEU A 11 -19.68 -1.63 -22.07
C LEU A 11 -18.65 -0.55 -21.71
N GLY A 12 -18.84 0.69 -22.18
CA GLY A 12 -17.91 1.78 -21.87
C GLY A 12 -17.85 2.10 -20.38
N ARG A 13 -19.01 2.14 -19.71
CA ARG A 13 -19.07 2.35 -18.25
C ARG A 13 -18.58 1.13 -17.47
N PHE A 14 -18.72 -0.07 -18.05
CA PHE A 14 -18.21 -1.31 -17.46
C PHE A 14 -16.69 -1.33 -17.46
N VAL A 15 -16.06 -0.96 -18.58
CA VAL A 15 -14.60 -0.78 -18.68
C VAL A 15 -14.10 0.28 -17.71
N ALA A 16 -14.84 1.38 -17.56
CA ALA A 16 -14.51 2.45 -16.62
C ALA A 16 -14.79 2.11 -15.13
N LEU A 17 -15.30 0.91 -14.82
CA LEU A 17 -15.69 0.49 -13.46
C LEU A 17 -16.74 1.41 -12.81
N GLU A 18 -17.63 2.00 -13.62
CA GLU A 18 -18.66 2.96 -13.19
C GLU A 18 -20.07 2.34 -13.06
N LEU A 19 -20.20 1.01 -13.15
CA LEU A 19 -21.48 0.34 -12.96
C LEU A 19 -21.75 0.06 -11.49
N ALA A 20 -23.03 0.14 -11.11
CA ALA A 20 -23.51 -0.44 -9.89
C ALA A 20 -23.32 -1.99 -9.93
N PRO A 21 -23.10 -2.63 -8.77
CA PRO A 21 -22.73 -4.06 -8.71
C PRO A 21 -23.76 -4.98 -9.39
N ASP A 22 -25.05 -4.70 -9.25
CA ASP A 22 -26.11 -5.48 -9.90
C ASP A 22 -26.03 -5.40 -11.43
N ALA A 23 -25.82 -4.19 -11.96
CA ALA A 23 -25.69 -3.97 -13.40
C ALA A 23 -24.41 -4.60 -13.95
N GLU A 24 -23.33 -4.56 -13.18
CA GLU A 24 -22.05 -5.17 -13.53
C GLU A 24 -22.15 -6.70 -13.62
N ALA A 25 -22.85 -7.34 -12.68
CA ALA A 25 -23.13 -8.77 -12.69
C ALA A 25 -23.93 -9.18 -13.94
N GLU A 26 -24.94 -8.39 -14.32
CA GLU A 26 -25.72 -8.64 -15.53
C GLU A 26 -24.88 -8.52 -16.82
N VAL A 27 -23.96 -7.55 -16.89
CA VAL A 27 -23.04 -7.41 -18.02
C VAL A 27 -22.11 -8.62 -18.11
N ARG A 28 -21.49 -9.03 -16.99
CA ARG A 28 -20.65 -10.24 -16.97
C ARG A 28 -21.40 -11.49 -17.39
N ALA A 29 -22.61 -11.69 -16.88
CA ALA A 29 -23.44 -12.84 -17.24
C ALA A 29 -23.76 -12.86 -18.74
N HIS A 30 -24.03 -11.70 -19.34
CA HIS A 30 -24.24 -11.62 -20.78
C HIS A 30 -22.96 -11.90 -21.57
N LEU A 31 -21.81 -11.34 -21.16
CA LEU A 31 -20.52 -11.58 -21.82
C LEU A 31 -20.13 -13.06 -21.77
N ALA A 32 -20.38 -13.76 -20.66
CA ALA A 32 -20.15 -15.20 -20.56
C ALA A 32 -20.95 -15.99 -21.61
N ALA A 33 -22.19 -15.59 -21.90
CA ALA A 33 -23.08 -16.28 -22.82
C ALA A 33 -22.96 -15.81 -24.30
N CYS A 34 -22.53 -14.57 -24.55
CA CYS A 34 -22.58 -13.95 -25.88
C CYS A 34 -21.19 -13.73 -26.47
N SER A 35 -20.83 -14.49 -27.51
CA SER A 35 -19.55 -14.35 -28.21
C SER A 35 -19.43 -13.03 -28.98
N HIS A 36 -20.52 -12.49 -29.51
CA HIS A 36 -20.50 -11.24 -30.26
C HIS A 36 -20.15 -10.03 -29.38
N CYS A 37 -20.76 -9.93 -28.20
CA CYS A 37 -20.44 -8.87 -27.24
C CYS A 37 -19.02 -9.02 -26.67
N ARG A 38 -18.52 -10.26 -26.49
CA ARG A 38 -17.13 -10.50 -26.13
C ARG A 38 -16.15 -10.03 -27.21
N ALA A 39 -16.38 -10.39 -28.47
CA ALA A 39 -15.53 -9.95 -29.57
C ALA A 39 -15.47 -8.41 -29.67
N ARG A 40 -16.61 -7.73 -29.49
CA ARG A 40 -16.64 -6.26 -29.45
C ARG A 40 -15.89 -5.66 -28.27
N LEU A 41 -15.93 -6.31 -27.11
CA LEU A 41 -15.13 -5.90 -25.95
C LEU A 41 -13.64 -6.13 -26.21
N ASP A 42 -13.27 -7.27 -26.79
CA ASP A 42 -11.88 -7.59 -27.12
C ASP A 42 -11.30 -6.62 -28.17
N GLU A 43 -12.11 -6.19 -29.14
CA GLU A 43 -11.74 -5.20 -30.16
C GLU A 43 -11.55 -3.80 -29.56
N ALA A 44 -12.40 -3.39 -28.61
CA ALA A 44 -12.35 -2.07 -28.01
C ALA A 44 -11.30 -1.99 -26.88
N GLU A 45 -11.24 -3.02 -26.03
CA GLU A 45 -10.51 -3.06 -24.76
C GLU A 45 -9.91 -4.45 -24.53
N PRO A 46 -8.83 -4.80 -25.26
CA PRO A 46 -8.26 -6.16 -25.26
C PRO A 46 -7.76 -6.61 -23.89
N ILE A 47 -7.29 -5.68 -23.05
CA ILE A 47 -6.82 -5.98 -21.69
C ILE A 47 -7.98 -6.44 -20.80
N VAL A 48 -9.12 -5.75 -20.87
CA VAL A 48 -10.32 -6.10 -20.10
C VAL A 48 -10.87 -7.44 -20.58
N GLY A 49 -10.92 -7.65 -21.90
CA GLY A 49 -11.30 -8.92 -22.50
C GLY A 49 -10.44 -10.10 -22.03
N MET A 50 -9.10 -9.91 -22.01
CA MET A 50 -8.17 -10.90 -21.47
C MET A 50 -8.41 -11.15 -19.98
N ALA A 51 -8.55 -10.11 -19.16
CA ALA A 51 -8.77 -10.23 -17.72
C ALA A 51 -10.03 -11.05 -17.38
N LEU A 52 -11.12 -10.87 -18.14
CA LEU A 52 -12.34 -11.66 -17.95
C LEU A 52 -12.13 -13.16 -18.19
N ARG A 53 -11.34 -13.52 -19.20
CA ARG A 53 -11.02 -14.93 -19.50
C ARG A 53 -10.13 -15.56 -18.43
N LEU A 54 -9.23 -14.76 -17.83
CA LEU A 54 -8.42 -15.24 -16.69
C LEU A 54 -9.28 -15.40 -15.44
N ALA A 55 -10.26 -14.53 -15.21
CA ALA A 55 -11.18 -14.63 -14.07
C ALA A 55 -12.11 -15.87 -14.14
N GLU A 56 -12.35 -16.40 -15.34
CA GLU A 56 -13.12 -17.64 -15.55
C GLU A 56 -12.33 -18.91 -15.19
N VAL A 57 -11.01 -18.80 -14.97
CA VAL A 57 -10.23 -19.90 -14.42
C VAL A 57 -10.59 -20.04 -12.94
N PRO A 58 -11.13 -21.20 -12.49
CA PRO A 58 -11.45 -21.40 -11.09
C PRO A 58 -10.15 -21.36 -10.29
N VAL A 59 -9.89 -20.23 -9.65
CA VAL A 59 -8.86 -20.14 -8.62
C VAL A 59 -9.32 -21.04 -7.49
N ALA A 60 -8.55 -22.08 -7.19
CA ALA A 60 -8.79 -22.89 -6.01
C ALA A 60 -8.77 -21.95 -4.80
N SER A 61 -9.95 -21.71 -4.22
CA SER A 61 -10.09 -20.91 -3.02
C SER A 61 -9.47 -21.72 -1.88
N ASP A 62 -8.23 -21.40 -1.51
CA ASP A 62 -7.63 -21.90 -0.28
C ASP A 62 -8.45 -21.35 0.90
N PRO A 63 -9.17 -22.21 1.65
CA PRO A 63 -10.02 -21.75 2.74
C PRO A 63 -9.24 -20.99 3.82
N GLY A 64 -7.92 -21.23 3.96
CA GLY A 64 -7.07 -20.51 4.91
C GLY A 64 -6.59 -19.14 4.43
N PHE A 65 -6.69 -18.83 3.13
CA PHE A 65 -6.16 -17.59 2.57
C PHE A 65 -6.93 -16.36 3.06
N VAL A 66 -8.27 -16.41 3.01
CA VAL A 66 -9.12 -15.28 3.43
C VAL A 66 -8.93 -14.99 4.92
N ASP A 67 -8.97 -16.03 5.74
CA ASP A 67 -8.76 -15.91 7.18
C ASP A 67 -7.35 -15.39 7.51
N GLY A 68 -6.33 -15.88 6.81
CA GLY A 68 -4.95 -15.41 6.96
C GLY A 68 -4.78 -13.93 6.60
N VAL A 69 -5.37 -13.48 5.49
CA VAL A 69 -5.34 -12.07 5.06
C VAL A 69 -6.07 -11.19 6.07
N LEU A 70 -7.27 -11.58 6.50
CA LEU A 70 -8.04 -10.83 7.49
C LEU A 70 -7.34 -10.74 8.84
N ALA A 71 -6.74 -11.85 9.30
CA ALA A 71 -5.92 -11.88 10.51
C ALA A 71 -4.72 -10.95 10.40
N GLY A 72 -4.00 -10.95 9.27
CA GLY A 72 -2.88 -10.05 9.01
C GLY A 72 -3.29 -8.57 9.02
N VAL A 73 -4.42 -8.22 8.41
CA VAL A 73 -4.97 -6.85 8.44
C VAL A 73 -5.32 -6.43 9.86
N HIS A 74 -5.94 -7.33 10.64
CA HIS A 74 -6.30 -7.05 12.03
C HIS A 74 -5.06 -6.85 12.91
N GLN A 75 -4.06 -7.73 12.79
CA GLN A 75 -2.81 -7.64 13.54
C GLN A 75 -2.10 -6.31 13.28
N ARG A 76 -2.00 -5.87 12.01
CA ARG A 76 -1.40 -4.57 11.67
C ARG A 76 -2.13 -3.40 12.33
N ARG A 77 -3.47 -3.44 12.39
CA ARG A 77 -4.25 -2.39 13.09
C ARG A 77 -3.98 -2.38 14.58
N VAL A 78 -3.94 -3.55 15.21
CA VAL A 78 -3.67 -3.69 16.65
C VAL A 78 -2.27 -3.19 16.99
N GLU A 79 -1.25 -3.61 16.23
CA GLU A 79 0.13 -3.15 16.41
C GLU A 79 0.26 -1.63 16.27
N GLN A 80 -0.40 -1.02 15.28
CA GLN A 80 -0.42 0.44 15.12
C GLN A 80 -1.08 1.13 16.32
N GLN A 81 -2.17 0.60 16.86
CA GLN A 81 -2.82 1.15 18.05
C GLN A 81 -1.93 1.03 19.29
N LEU A 82 -1.30 -0.13 19.51
CA LEU A 82 -0.39 -0.32 20.63
C LEU A 82 0.81 0.62 20.53
N ARG A 83 1.46 0.73 19.37
CA ARG A 83 2.59 1.66 19.16
C ARG A 83 2.22 3.11 19.48
N ARG A 84 1.03 3.56 19.07
CA ARG A 84 0.53 4.91 19.41
C ARG A 84 0.35 5.09 20.91
N ARG A 85 -0.20 4.09 21.61
CA ARG A 85 -0.42 4.12 23.06
C ARG A 85 0.88 4.05 23.86
N PHE A 86 1.84 3.22 23.43
CA PHE A 86 3.18 3.20 24.04
C PHE A 86 3.90 4.53 23.84
N ARG A 87 3.76 5.18 22.67
CA ARG A 87 4.37 6.48 22.42
C ARG A 87 3.76 7.59 23.29
N SER A 88 2.45 7.57 23.53
CA SER A 88 1.82 8.55 24.44
C SER A 88 2.22 8.32 25.90
N TRP A 89 2.35 7.07 26.33
CA TRP A 89 2.84 6.74 27.68
C TRP A 89 4.31 7.09 27.87
N ALA A 90 5.16 6.84 26.86
CA ALA A 90 6.56 7.25 26.88
C ALA A 90 6.70 8.77 26.95
N ALA A 91 5.89 9.53 26.21
CA ALA A 91 5.87 10.99 26.29
C ALA A 91 5.42 11.50 27.68
N ALA A 92 4.40 10.87 28.28
CA ALA A 92 3.96 11.20 29.63
C ALA A 92 5.05 10.91 30.68
N ALA A 93 5.74 9.76 30.57
CA ALA A 93 6.84 9.40 31.45
C ALA A 93 8.03 10.37 31.32
N ALA A 94 8.40 10.76 30.10
CA ALA A 94 9.43 11.76 29.85
C ALA A 94 9.06 13.12 30.46
N GLY A 95 7.80 13.55 30.33
CA GLY A 95 7.31 14.78 30.97
C GLY A 95 7.41 14.72 32.50
N LEU A 96 7.04 13.59 33.11
CA LEU A 96 7.16 13.37 34.55
C LEU A 96 8.62 13.41 35.03
N LEU A 97 9.54 12.79 34.28
CA LEU A 97 10.98 12.85 34.58
C LEU A 97 11.53 14.27 34.47
N LEU A 98 11.09 15.06 33.50
CA LEU A 98 11.48 16.48 33.38
C LEU A 98 10.96 17.32 34.56
N VAL A 99 9.72 17.11 34.98
CA VAL A 99 9.14 17.83 36.12
C VAL A 99 9.84 17.45 37.43
N VAL A 100 10.04 16.14 37.66
CA VAL A 100 10.69 15.65 38.88
C VAL A 100 12.17 16.03 38.89
N GLY A 101 12.88 15.86 37.76
CA GLY A 101 14.28 16.25 37.59
C GLY A 101 14.48 17.76 37.74
N GLY A 102 13.61 18.57 37.14
CA GLY A 102 13.59 20.03 37.32
C GLY A 102 13.34 20.41 38.77
N TYR A 103 12.32 19.83 39.41
CA TYR A 103 12.02 20.08 40.82
C TYR A 103 13.19 19.71 41.75
N LEU A 104 13.85 18.57 41.50
CA LEU A 104 15.05 18.16 42.23
C LEU A 104 16.21 19.13 41.99
N ALA A 105 16.45 19.57 40.76
CA ALA A 105 17.52 20.52 40.41
C ALA A 105 17.32 21.90 41.07
N LEU A 106 16.08 22.38 41.15
CA LEU A 106 15.73 23.59 41.90
C LEU A 106 15.93 23.39 43.42
N ARG A 107 15.59 22.21 43.95
CA ARG A 107 15.73 21.88 45.38
C ARG A 107 17.18 21.65 45.82
N SER A 108 18.03 21.10 44.96
CA SER A 108 19.44 20.83 45.24
C SER A 108 20.35 22.06 45.10
N GLY A 109 19.79 23.22 44.73
CA GLY A 109 20.55 24.46 44.64
C GLY A 109 21.60 24.42 43.52
N GLY A 110 21.16 24.45 42.27
CA GLY A 110 21.95 24.98 41.15
C GLY A 110 23.38 24.46 41.00
N GLY A 111 23.59 23.14 40.96
CA GLY A 111 24.81 22.56 40.41
C GLY A 111 24.69 22.51 38.89
N GLY A 112 25.33 23.45 38.19
CA GLY A 112 25.28 23.56 36.73
C GLY A 112 25.69 22.26 36.04
N VAL A 113 24.78 21.72 35.22
CA VAL A 113 25.12 20.70 34.23
C VAL A 113 25.58 21.41 32.97
N GLU A 114 26.90 21.41 32.79
CA GLU A 114 27.56 21.84 31.56
C GLU A 114 27.11 20.89 30.43
N PRO A 115 26.53 21.40 29.33
CA PRO A 115 26.16 20.54 28.22
C PRO A 115 27.44 20.08 27.51
N LEU A 116 27.84 18.84 27.76
CA LEU A 116 28.81 18.16 26.91
C LEU A 116 28.23 18.13 25.49
N GLY A 117 28.92 18.84 24.61
CA GLY A 117 28.58 18.96 23.19
C GLY A 117 28.38 17.59 22.56
N SER A 118 27.13 17.29 22.25
CA SER A 118 26.75 16.19 21.37
C SER A 118 27.01 16.61 19.93
N GLN A 119 28.27 16.59 19.51
CA GLN A 119 28.58 16.52 18.09
C GLN A 119 28.41 15.05 17.66
N VAL A 120 27.18 14.72 17.28
CA VAL A 120 26.94 13.56 16.42
C VAL A 120 27.48 13.95 15.06
N ALA A 121 28.67 13.44 14.75
CA ALA A 121 29.08 13.24 13.38
C ALA A 121 28.00 12.37 12.70
N ALA A 122 27.32 12.93 11.71
CA ALA A 122 26.48 12.19 10.79
C ALA A 122 26.96 12.51 9.37
N SER A 123 28.14 11.96 9.03
CA SER A 123 28.25 11.32 7.72
C SER A 123 27.57 9.97 7.90
N GLU A 124 26.34 9.85 7.41
CA GLU A 124 25.74 8.56 7.10
C GLU A 124 25.26 8.65 5.66
N GLU A 125 26.08 8.06 4.79
CA GLU A 125 25.71 7.64 3.45
C GLU A 125 24.30 7.04 3.45
N ALA A 126 23.48 7.48 2.49
CA ALA A 126 22.17 6.92 2.26
C ALA A 126 22.29 5.40 2.08
N PRO A 127 21.32 4.60 2.60
CA PRO A 127 21.34 3.17 2.42
C PRO A 127 21.09 2.84 0.95
N PHE A 128 22.17 2.59 0.21
CA PHE A 128 22.15 1.89 -1.06
C PHE A 128 22.08 0.39 -0.74
N VAL A 129 20.92 -0.23 -1.02
CA VAL A 129 20.76 -1.68 -0.93
C VAL A 129 20.72 -2.21 -2.36
N GLU A 130 21.89 -2.57 -2.88
CA GLU A 130 22.02 -3.38 -4.09
C GLU A 130 21.81 -4.84 -3.71
N VAL A 131 20.70 -5.41 -4.17
CA VAL A 131 20.49 -6.86 -4.09
C VAL A 131 20.91 -7.42 -5.45
N GLU A 132 22.15 -7.88 -5.57
CA GLU A 132 22.57 -8.69 -6.72
C GLU A 132 21.85 -10.05 -6.67
N GLY A 133 20.71 -10.11 -7.34
CA GLY A 133 20.03 -11.34 -7.73
C GLY A 133 19.44 -11.13 -9.13
N GLU A 134 19.83 -11.99 -10.07
CA GLU A 134 19.40 -12.03 -11.49
C GLU A 134 18.54 -10.84 -11.98
N GLY A 135 19.21 -9.73 -12.33
CA GLY A 135 18.69 -8.76 -13.30
C GLY A 135 17.68 -7.72 -12.82
N VAL A 136 17.56 -7.42 -11.52
CA VAL A 136 16.62 -6.39 -11.03
C VAL A 136 17.34 -5.26 -10.28
N THR A 137 17.34 -4.06 -10.86
CA THR A 137 17.85 -2.84 -10.20
C THR A 137 16.70 -2.04 -9.58
N VAL A 138 16.72 -1.83 -8.25
CA VAL A 138 15.72 -1.03 -7.53
C VAL A 138 16.27 0.35 -7.21
N TYR A 139 15.67 1.40 -7.77
CA TYR A 139 16.00 2.78 -7.42
C TYR A 139 15.08 3.29 -6.30
N GLN A 140 15.64 3.63 -5.15
CA GLN A 140 14.91 4.26 -4.04
C GLN A 140 15.20 5.77 -4.02
N PHE A 141 14.20 6.57 -4.37
CA PHE A 141 14.28 8.03 -4.22
C PHE A 141 13.69 8.41 -2.86
N ALA A 142 14.52 8.98 -1.97
CA ALA A 142 14.02 9.59 -0.74
C ALA A 142 13.45 10.98 -1.07
N PRO A 143 12.18 11.29 -0.69
CA PRO A 143 11.64 12.62 -0.91
C PRO A 143 12.22 13.61 0.11
N ALA A 144 12.65 14.77 -0.37
CA ALA A 144 13.00 15.91 0.47
C ALA A 144 11.75 16.71 0.88
N SER A 145 10.73 16.06 1.47
CA SER A 145 9.61 16.71 2.16
C SER A 145 8.72 15.72 2.91
N ASP A 146 8.00 16.24 3.91
CA ASP A 146 7.35 15.57 5.05
C ASP A 146 6.11 14.69 4.74
N GLU A 147 5.91 14.25 3.49
CA GLU A 147 4.86 13.29 3.10
C GLU A 147 5.48 12.08 2.38
N ALA A 148 5.85 11.08 3.18
CA ALA A 148 6.64 9.94 2.74
C ALA A 148 5.82 8.91 1.91
N VAL A 149 5.81 9.07 0.59
CA VAL A 149 5.51 7.98 -0.35
C VAL A 149 6.84 7.47 -0.92
N ALA A 150 7.21 6.23 -0.59
CA ALA A 150 8.35 5.56 -1.21
C ALA A 150 7.87 4.83 -2.48
N VAL A 151 8.37 5.25 -3.63
CA VAL A 151 8.08 4.61 -4.92
C VAL A 151 9.29 3.76 -5.31
N ALA A 152 9.08 2.47 -5.52
CA ALA A 152 10.07 1.56 -6.08
C ALA A 152 9.73 1.30 -7.56
N MET A 153 10.69 1.53 -8.45
CA MET A 153 10.56 1.22 -9.88
C MET A 153 11.43 0.01 -10.19
N ILE A 154 10.83 -1.02 -10.80
CA ILE A 154 11.52 -2.20 -11.33
C ILE A 154 11.73 -1.95 -12.82
N ILE A 155 12.98 -1.81 -13.26
CA ILE A 155 13.32 -1.65 -14.68
C ILE A 155 13.80 -2.99 -15.21
N ASP A 156 13.13 -3.48 -16.25
CA ASP A 156 13.58 -4.65 -17.02
C ASP A 156 14.88 -4.30 -17.78
N PRO A 157 15.96 -5.08 -17.65
CA PRO A 157 17.24 -4.80 -18.30
C PRO A 157 17.15 -4.80 -19.84
N GLY A 158 16.11 -5.37 -20.44
CA GLY A 158 15.86 -5.29 -21.88
C GLY A 158 15.43 -3.91 -22.40
N LEU A 159 15.13 -2.96 -21.50
CA LEU A 159 14.66 -1.61 -21.82
C LEU A 159 15.71 -0.50 -21.55
N ALA A 160 16.91 -0.86 -21.10
CA ALA A 160 18.02 0.08 -20.96
C ALA A 160 18.65 0.35 -22.34
N LEU A 161 18.39 1.53 -22.91
CA LEU A 161 18.99 2.03 -24.15
C LEU A 161 20.44 2.51 -23.92
#